data_AF-A0A1S3WUP2-F1
#
_entry.id   AF-A0A1S3WUP2-F1
#
_cell.length_a   1.000
_cell.length_b   1.000
_cell.length_c   1.000
_cell.angle_alpha   90.00
_cell.angle_beta   90.00
_cell.angle_gamma   90.00
#
_symmetry.space_group_name_H-M   'P 1'
#
loop_
_entity.id
_entity.type
_entity.pdbx_description
1 polymer ?
#
loop_
_entity_poly.entity_id
_entity_poly.type
_entity_poly.pdbx_seq_one_letter_code
_entity_poly.pdbx_strand_id
1 'polypeptide(L)'
;MAHNPNMTHLKLDRPVPALPPLWVRCDGSDPEGTCWLGAELTTAAADAAVTGVILYAVRCKADKNYSVNLEELKDSHKKRHHLSTVTAKGFAQYELYKPTGLDECAAASQTAITLSVAWSPVDEILQVPPLSSTAALNIRVESGELKGPLSHLYRELKFLLVLADGLRTGVTEWPETLEAKSAVELVQEFLNDLQKLDEIGESTKKDTEEVKHDSTAVDRSLELLAARGDLDFAEQLWCRMSAGVTSYQDLVTCFSLVIQSLQRGDVQPWLHSGSSSLLAELVHQSYHGAVGAISLSGTLPVQMLLEIGLDKLKKDYVSFFLGQELASLNHLEYFVSPSADIPEQVARVRKLHHVLEILVSCRLFVQPQHELLFSLAQSCIKYYQQNPLDEQHVFQLPVRPTAVRDLYQSAKPQTWRVEVSSGQKRLRTVWQLSDSLPTDHLGPHRPDLSDVTLNGSLEDRTPFPSVLTCSQVHFR
;
A
#
# COMPACT_ATOMS: atom_id res chain seq x y z
N MET A 1 -40.54 -1.37 -13.94
CA MET A 1 -41.69 -0.74 -14.62
C MET A 1 -41.27 0.34 -15.61
N ALA A 2 -40.43 1.32 -15.24
CA ALA A 2 -39.98 2.36 -16.17
C ALA A 2 -39.26 1.84 -17.44
N HIS A 3 -38.69 0.63 -17.39
CA HIS A 3 -38.05 -0.03 -18.54
C HIS A 3 -38.89 -1.17 -19.15
N ASN A 4 -40.10 -1.40 -18.66
CA ASN A 4 -40.97 -2.43 -19.22
C ASN A 4 -41.69 -1.85 -20.45
N PRO A 5 -41.44 -2.37 -21.67
CA PRO A 5 -42.08 -1.86 -22.90
C PRO A 5 -43.60 -1.95 -22.88
N ASN A 6 -44.19 -2.81 -22.04
CA ASN A 6 -45.63 -2.96 -21.90
C ASN A 6 -46.28 -1.92 -20.97
N MET A 7 -45.48 -1.07 -20.31
CA MET A 7 -46.01 -0.03 -19.43
C MET A 7 -46.34 1.24 -20.22
N THR A 8 -47.52 1.80 -19.98
CA THR A 8 -47.90 3.09 -20.56
C THR A 8 -47.04 4.21 -20.01
N HIS A 9 -46.37 4.96 -20.89
CA HIS A 9 -45.59 6.13 -20.53
C HIS A 9 -46.40 7.42 -20.75
N LEU A 10 -46.52 8.25 -19.71
CA LEU A 10 -47.25 9.53 -19.79
C LEU A 10 -46.36 10.72 -20.23
N LYS A 11 -45.04 10.57 -20.16
CA LYS A 11 -44.06 11.66 -20.40
C LYS A 11 -42.84 11.25 -21.24
N LEU A 12 -42.71 9.96 -21.57
CA LEU A 12 -41.56 9.43 -22.30
C LEU A 12 -42.02 9.08 -23.71
N ASP A 13 -41.62 9.91 -24.67
CA ASP A 13 -41.96 9.74 -26.10
C ASP A 13 -40.89 8.95 -26.87
N ARG A 14 -39.83 8.51 -26.18
CA ARG A 14 -38.68 7.79 -26.76
C ARG A 14 -38.37 6.52 -25.94
N PRO A 15 -37.83 5.48 -26.59
CA PRO A 15 -37.43 4.26 -25.90
C PRO A 15 -36.39 4.58 -24.80
N VAL A 16 -36.64 4.06 -23.61
CA VAL A 16 -35.79 4.32 -22.44
C VAL A 16 -34.46 3.56 -22.60
N PRO A 17 -33.30 4.24 -22.57
CA PRO A 17 -32.02 3.57 -22.67
C PRO A 17 -31.80 2.62 -21.49
N ALA A 18 -31.02 1.57 -21.69
CA ALA A 18 -30.66 0.65 -20.61
C ALA A 18 -29.86 1.40 -19.54
N LEU A 19 -30.41 1.50 -18.34
CA LEU A 19 -29.72 2.10 -17.19
C LEU A 19 -28.75 1.09 -16.55
N PRO A 20 -27.73 1.60 -15.82
CA PRO A 20 -26.87 0.76 -15.00
C PRO A 20 -27.66 -0.09 -13.98
N PRO A 21 -27.10 -1.22 -13.51
CA PRO A 21 -27.74 -2.02 -12.45
C PRO A 21 -28.04 -1.17 -11.22
N LEU A 22 -29.26 -1.27 -10.71
CA LEU A 22 -29.69 -0.59 -9.48
C LEU A 22 -29.52 -1.53 -8.30
N TRP A 23 -28.82 -1.08 -7.24
CA TRP A 23 -28.70 -1.80 -5.98
C TRP A 23 -29.19 -0.92 -4.83
N VAL A 24 -30.05 -1.49 -3.97
CA VAL A 24 -30.67 -0.82 -2.84
C VAL A 24 -30.27 -1.53 -1.55
N ARG A 25 -29.78 -0.75 -0.58
CA ARG A 25 -29.49 -1.21 0.78
C ARG A 25 -30.80 -1.44 1.52
N CYS A 26 -30.93 -2.61 2.14
CA CYS A 26 -32.07 -3.00 2.96
C CYS A 26 -31.61 -3.22 4.40
N ASP A 27 -32.50 -2.99 5.37
CA ASP A 27 -32.21 -3.06 6.81
C ASP A 27 -32.34 -4.48 7.39
N GLY A 28 -32.79 -5.46 6.60
CA GLY A 28 -32.98 -6.84 7.03
C GLY A 28 -34.08 -7.03 8.06
N SER A 29 -35.05 -6.11 8.12
CA SER A 29 -36.23 -6.17 8.98
C SER A 29 -37.30 -7.15 8.47
N ASP A 30 -37.22 -7.58 7.21
CA ASP A 30 -38.12 -8.57 6.64
C ASP A 30 -37.84 -9.99 7.19
N PRO A 31 -38.83 -10.91 7.14
CA PRO A 31 -38.67 -12.27 7.65
C PRO A 31 -37.52 -13.08 7.04
N GLU A 32 -37.09 -12.73 5.83
CA GLU A 32 -35.98 -13.39 5.13
C GLU A 32 -34.62 -12.75 5.44
N GLY A 33 -34.58 -11.60 6.11
CA GLY A 33 -33.36 -10.88 6.47
C GLY A 33 -32.62 -10.31 5.26
N THR A 34 -33.36 -9.69 4.34
CA THR A 34 -32.84 -9.13 3.09
C THR A 34 -32.01 -7.89 3.35
N CYS A 35 -30.74 -7.91 2.95
CA CYS A 35 -29.80 -6.80 3.13
C CYS A 35 -29.51 -6.03 1.84
N TRP A 36 -29.75 -6.64 0.68
CA TRP A 36 -29.69 -5.95 -0.62
C TRP A 36 -30.76 -6.45 -1.59
N LEU A 37 -31.27 -5.50 -2.38
CA LEU A 37 -32.06 -5.78 -3.57
C LEU A 37 -31.37 -5.18 -4.78
N GLY A 38 -31.24 -5.98 -5.84
CA GLY A 38 -30.60 -5.56 -7.09
C GLY A 38 -31.54 -5.73 -8.29
N ALA A 39 -31.39 -4.89 -9.31
CA ALA A 39 -32.09 -5.04 -10.58
C ALA A 39 -31.13 -4.74 -11.75
N GLU A 40 -30.96 -5.70 -12.66
CA GLU A 40 -30.13 -5.57 -13.86
C GLU A 40 -30.96 -5.84 -15.12
N LEU A 41 -30.89 -4.96 -16.11
CA LEU A 41 -31.64 -5.11 -17.36
C LEU A 41 -30.99 -6.16 -18.28
N THR A 42 -31.82 -6.97 -18.94
CA THR A 42 -31.39 -7.86 -20.01
C THR A 42 -31.72 -7.23 -21.35
N THR A 43 -30.76 -7.20 -22.27
CA THR A 43 -30.92 -6.65 -23.62
C THR A 43 -30.72 -7.72 -24.68
N ALA A 44 -31.45 -7.62 -25.78
CA ALA A 44 -31.17 -8.42 -26.98
C ALA A 44 -29.91 -7.86 -27.67
N ALA A 45 -28.99 -8.76 -28.06
CA ALA A 45 -27.70 -8.39 -28.66
C ALA A 45 -27.80 -7.66 -30.01
N ALA A 46 -28.95 -7.76 -30.71
CA ALA A 46 -29.13 -7.18 -32.04
C ALA A 46 -29.53 -5.69 -32.02
N ASP A 47 -30.41 -5.26 -31.10
CA ASP A 47 -31.06 -3.93 -31.17
C ASP A 47 -30.96 -3.10 -29.88
N ALA A 48 -30.18 -3.55 -28.89
CA ALA A 48 -30.13 -2.97 -27.54
C ALA A 48 -31.50 -2.84 -26.82
N ALA A 49 -32.54 -3.45 -27.39
CA ALA A 49 -33.88 -3.47 -26.84
C ALA A 49 -33.89 -4.26 -25.51
N VAL A 50 -34.52 -3.67 -24.49
CA VAL A 50 -34.65 -4.29 -23.17
C VAL A 50 -35.67 -5.43 -23.26
N THR A 51 -35.22 -6.66 -23.01
CA THR A 51 -36.02 -7.90 -23.09
C THR A 51 -36.50 -8.39 -21.73
N GLY A 52 -36.02 -7.80 -20.64
CA GLY A 52 -36.33 -8.24 -19.29
C GLY A 52 -35.47 -7.60 -18.23
N VAL A 53 -35.62 -8.11 -17.01
CA VAL A 53 -34.86 -7.70 -15.83
C VAL A 53 -34.50 -8.92 -15.00
N ILE A 54 -33.28 -8.95 -14.46
CA ILE A 54 -32.86 -9.89 -13.43
C ILE A 54 -32.96 -9.16 -12.09
N LEU A 55 -33.72 -9.74 -11.17
CA LEU A 55 -33.89 -9.26 -9.82
C LEU A 55 -32.99 -10.09 -8.89
N TYR A 56 -32.15 -9.42 -8.12
CA TYR A 56 -31.25 -10.01 -7.13
C TYR A 56 -31.78 -9.73 -5.73
N ALA A 57 -31.70 -10.73 -4.85
CA ALA A 57 -31.96 -10.57 -3.43
C ALA A 57 -30.80 -11.21 -2.65
N VAL A 58 -30.18 -10.43 -1.77
CA VAL A 58 -29.13 -10.89 -0.85
C VAL A 58 -29.73 -10.94 0.55
N ARG A 59 -29.65 -12.11 1.16
CA ARG A 59 -30.16 -12.39 2.51
C ARG A 59 -28.98 -12.70 3.40
N CYS A 60 -28.97 -12.14 4.62
CA CYS A 60 -27.92 -12.37 5.59
C CYS A 60 -28.54 -12.71 6.95
N LYS A 61 -28.16 -13.86 7.50
CA LYS A 61 -28.59 -14.30 8.83
C LYS A 61 -27.35 -14.59 9.66
N ALA A 62 -27.25 -14.02 10.87
CA ALA A 62 -26.23 -14.40 11.82
C ALA A 62 -26.72 -15.68 12.50
N ASP A 63 -26.05 -16.80 12.24
CA ASP A 63 -26.42 -18.09 12.82
C ASP A 63 -25.15 -18.93 13.05
N LYS A 64 -25.01 -19.43 14.28
CA LYS A 64 -23.91 -20.34 14.65
C LYS A 64 -24.09 -21.72 14.01
N ASN A 65 -25.33 -22.10 13.69
CA ASN A 65 -25.67 -23.40 13.11
C ASN A 65 -26.07 -23.24 11.63
N TYR A 66 -25.09 -22.98 10.77
CA TYR A 66 -25.33 -23.00 9.33
C TYR A 66 -25.22 -24.44 8.80
N SER A 67 -26.29 -24.93 8.17
CA SER A 67 -26.25 -26.18 7.40
C SER A 67 -26.61 -25.84 5.96
N VAL A 68 -25.65 -25.99 5.05
CA VAL A 68 -25.90 -25.82 3.62
C VAL A 68 -25.34 -27.02 2.87
N ASN A 69 -26.10 -27.53 1.91
CA ASN A 69 -25.69 -28.62 1.04
C ASN A 69 -25.52 -28.11 -0.41
N LEU A 70 -24.41 -28.49 -1.06
CA LEU A 70 -24.09 -28.03 -2.41
C LEU A 70 -25.14 -28.50 -3.43
N GLU A 71 -25.62 -29.73 -3.31
CA GLU A 71 -26.61 -30.30 -4.22
C GLU A 71 -27.98 -29.63 -4.03
N GLU A 72 -28.35 -29.28 -2.81
CA GLU A 72 -29.57 -28.49 -2.55
C GLU A 72 -29.50 -27.09 -3.19
N LEU A 73 -28.33 -26.43 -3.15
CA LEU A 73 -28.12 -25.15 -3.84
C LEU A 73 -28.22 -25.31 -5.36
N LYS A 74 -27.57 -26.34 -5.92
CA LYS A 74 -27.64 -26.66 -7.35
C LYS A 74 -29.07 -26.94 -7.79
N ASP A 75 -29.79 -27.77 -7.05
CA ASP A 75 -31.17 -28.14 -7.38
C ASP A 75 -32.14 -26.99 -7.20
N SER A 76 -31.95 -26.15 -6.18
CA SER A 76 -32.73 -24.92 -6.00
C SER A 76 -32.52 -23.96 -7.18
N HIS A 77 -31.28 -23.82 -7.66
CA HIS A 77 -30.98 -22.99 -8.84
C HIS A 77 -31.59 -23.58 -10.12
N LYS A 78 -31.46 -24.90 -10.34
CA LYS A 78 -32.08 -25.60 -11.48
C LYS A 78 -33.60 -25.44 -11.49
N LYS A 79 -34.25 -25.64 -10.34
CA LYS A 79 -35.70 -25.49 -10.19
C LYS A 79 -36.15 -24.06 -10.46
N ARG A 80 -35.44 -23.07 -9.93
CA ARG A 80 -35.78 -21.64 -10.09
C ARG A 80 -35.70 -21.16 -11.54
N HIS A 81 -34.74 -21.67 -12.31
CA HIS A 81 -34.47 -21.20 -13.67
C HIS A 81 -34.83 -22.23 -14.76
N HIS A 82 -35.44 -23.36 -14.39
CA HIS A 82 -35.80 -24.45 -15.30
C HIS A 82 -34.62 -24.96 -16.15
N LEU A 83 -33.49 -25.23 -15.50
CA LEU A 83 -32.24 -25.65 -16.15
C LEU A 83 -31.92 -27.12 -15.92
N SER A 84 -31.25 -27.75 -16.88
CA SER A 84 -30.77 -29.15 -16.79
C SER A 84 -29.35 -29.26 -16.24
N THR A 85 -28.48 -28.28 -16.53
CA THR A 85 -27.07 -28.29 -16.13
C THR A 85 -26.67 -27.00 -15.43
N VAL A 86 -25.79 -27.12 -14.43
CA VAL A 86 -25.23 -26.01 -13.66
C VAL A 86 -23.76 -26.28 -13.39
N THR A 87 -22.98 -25.22 -13.21
CA THR A 87 -21.57 -25.28 -12.80
C THR A 87 -21.41 -24.54 -11.47
N ALA A 88 -20.46 -24.98 -10.65
CA ALA A 88 -20.16 -24.36 -9.37
C ALA A 88 -18.71 -23.83 -9.39
N LYS A 89 -18.53 -22.59 -8.95
CA LYS A 89 -17.23 -21.93 -8.81
C LYS A 89 -17.00 -21.53 -7.37
N GLY A 90 -15.82 -21.85 -6.86
CA GLY A 90 -15.41 -21.56 -5.49
C GLY A 90 -14.57 -20.30 -5.45
N PHE A 91 -14.67 -19.60 -4.33
CA PHE A 91 -13.82 -18.47 -3.99
C PHE A 91 -13.55 -18.51 -2.48
N ALA A 92 -12.31 -18.29 -2.09
CA ALA A 92 -11.90 -18.17 -0.69
C ALA A 92 -10.95 -16.99 -0.56
N GLN A 93 -11.11 -16.22 0.51
CA GLN A 93 -10.23 -15.13 0.87
C GLN A 93 -9.63 -15.40 2.25
N TYR A 94 -8.33 -15.28 2.36
CA TYR A 94 -7.55 -15.49 3.58
C TYR A 94 -6.91 -14.16 3.98
N GLU A 95 -7.07 -13.79 5.24
CA GLU A 95 -6.42 -12.61 5.82
C GLU A 95 -5.02 -13.02 6.29
N LEU A 96 -3.98 -12.55 5.60
CA LEU A 96 -2.59 -12.87 5.93
C LEU A 96 -2.02 -11.88 6.95
N TYR A 97 -2.43 -10.62 6.81
CA TYR A 97 -2.08 -9.57 7.75
C TYR A 97 -3.20 -8.55 7.85
N LYS A 98 -3.56 -8.22 9.09
CA LYS A 98 -4.38 -7.06 9.45
C LYS A 98 -3.89 -6.55 10.80
N PRO A 99 -3.59 -5.24 10.94
CA PRO A 99 -3.19 -4.67 12.20
C PRO A 99 -4.32 -4.83 13.21
N THR A 100 -4.01 -5.45 14.34
CA THR A 100 -4.93 -5.54 15.47
C THR A 100 -4.98 -4.16 16.11
N GLY A 101 -6.16 -3.53 16.16
CA GLY A 101 -6.37 -2.20 16.74
C GLY A 101 -6.23 -2.16 18.27
N LEU A 102 -5.18 -2.79 18.82
CA LEU A 102 -4.89 -2.87 20.25
C LEU A 102 -4.27 -1.58 20.82
N ASP A 103 -3.90 -0.60 19.97
CA ASP A 103 -3.45 0.72 20.42
C ASP A 103 -4.58 1.75 20.19
N GLU A 104 -5.30 2.10 21.26
CA GLU A 104 -6.41 3.07 21.29
C GLU A 104 -6.02 4.53 20.93
N CYS A 105 -4.82 4.79 20.40
CA CYS A 105 -4.34 6.16 20.16
C CYS A 105 -3.87 6.45 18.71
N ALA A 106 -3.85 5.47 17.82
CA ALA A 106 -3.62 5.69 16.39
C ALA A 106 -4.82 5.18 15.59
N ALA A 107 -5.26 5.93 14.58
CA ALA A 107 -6.22 5.42 13.60
C ALA A 107 -5.77 4.02 13.17
N ALA A 108 -6.65 3.01 13.29
CA ALA A 108 -6.29 1.63 13.01
C ALA A 108 -5.66 1.56 11.61
N SER A 109 -4.38 1.13 11.53
CA SER A 109 -3.66 1.03 10.26
C SER A 109 -4.52 0.28 9.24
N GLN A 110 -4.65 0.84 8.03
CA GLN A 110 -5.47 0.27 6.97
C GLN A 110 -4.69 -0.74 6.10
N THR A 111 -3.43 -0.99 6.45
CA THR A 111 -2.59 -2.01 5.83
C THR A 111 -3.30 -3.36 5.89
N ALA A 112 -3.52 -3.96 4.73
CA ALA A 112 -4.21 -5.24 4.60
C ALA A 112 -3.56 -6.06 3.49
N ILE A 113 -3.13 -7.27 3.84
CA ILE A 113 -2.63 -8.25 2.87
C ILE A 113 -3.54 -9.45 2.94
N THR A 114 -4.22 -9.73 1.82
CA THR A 114 -5.14 -10.86 1.71
C THR A 114 -4.83 -11.73 0.52
N LEU A 115 -5.06 -13.03 0.64
CA LEU A 115 -4.94 -13.98 -0.45
C LEU A 115 -6.33 -14.37 -0.94
N SER A 116 -6.63 -14.10 -2.20
CA SER A 116 -7.84 -14.58 -2.87
C SER A 116 -7.53 -15.80 -3.72
N VAL A 117 -8.32 -16.86 -3.58
CA VAL A 117 -8.20 -18.10 -4.34
C VAL A 117 -9.55 -18.43 -4.96
N ALA A 118 -9.58 -18.70 -6.27
CA ALA A 118 -10.79 -19.07 -6.99
C ALA A 118 -10.57 -20.38 -7.78
N TRP A 119 -11.59 -21.23 -7.84
CA TRP A 119 -11.49 -22.52 -8.50
C TRP A 119 -12.81 -23.00 -9.08
N SER A 120 -12.71 -23.98 -9.99
CA SER A 120 -13.86 -24.62 -10.62
C SER A 120 -13.42 -25.98 -11.13
N PRO A 121 -14.25 -27.04 -10.96
CA PRO A 121 -15.52 -27.08 -10.25
C PRO A 121 -15.36 -27.05 -8.71
N VAL A 122 -16.49 -26.91 -8.00
CA VAL A 122 -16.61 -27.14 -6.55
C VAL A 122 -17.36 -28.45 -6.33
N ASP A 123 -16.80 -29.30 -5.49
CA ASP A 123 -17.30 -30.62 -5.14
C ASP A 123 -17.95 -30.62 -3.75
N GLU A 124 -17.42 -29.84 -2.81
CA GLU A 124 -17.90 -29.77 -1.42
C GLU A 124 -17.91 -28.33 -0.88
N ILE A 125 -18.89 -28.01 -0.04
CA ILE A 125 -18.95 -26.73 0.65
C ILE A 125 -17.84 -26.67 1.72
N LEU A 126 -17.14 -25.53 1.78
CA LEU A 126 -15.96 -25.34 2.61
C LEU A 126 -14.77 -26.24 2.25
N GLN A 127 -14.75 -26.81 1.03
CA GLN A 127 -13.54 -27.50 0.56
C GLN A 127 -12.35 -26.54 0.56
N VAL A 128 -11.18 -27.08 0.89
CA VAL A 128 -9.91 -26.37 0.73
C VAL A 128 -9.67 -26.15 -0.77
N PRO A 129 -9.27 -24.93 -1.19
CA PRO A 129 -8.98 -24.67 -2.59
C PRO A 129 -7.91 -25.64 -3.13
N PRO A 130 -8.11 -26.27 -4.30
CA PRO A 130 -7.13 -27.18 -4.88
C PRO A 130 -5.88 -26.43 -5.38
N LEU A 131 -4.75 -27.13 -5.54
CA LEU A 131 -3.51 -26.51 -6.06
C LEU A 131 -3.62 -26.06 -7.53
N SER A 132 -4.62 -26.54 -8.27
CA SER A 132 -4.95 -26.13 -9.63
C SER A 132 -5.78 -24.84 -9.72
N SER A 133 -6.08 -24.21 -8.58
CA SER A 133 -6.83 -22.95 -8.50
C SER A 133 -6.11 -21.78 -9.18
N THR A 134 -6.82 -20.67 -9.35
CA THR A 134 -6.21 -19.36 -9.57
C THR A 134 -6.10 -18.63 -8.24
N ALA A 135 -4.98 -17.96 -7.99
CA ALA A 135 -4.77 -17.20 -6.76
C ALA A 135 -4.16 -15.83 -7.04
N ALA A 136 -4.49 -14.86 -6.20
CA ALA A 136 -3.97 -13.50 -6.24
C ALA A 136 -3.79 -12.95 -4.83
N LEU A 137 -2.62 -12.35 -4.57
CA LEU A 137 -2.39 -11.53 -3.39
C LEU A 137 -2.96 -10.13 -3.64
N ASN A 138 -3.77 -9.64 -2.73
CA ASN A 138 -4.26 -8.28 -2.70
C ASN A 138 -3.53 -7.53 -1.59
N ILE A 139 -2.81 -6.49 -1.97
CA ILE A 139 -1.89 -5.77 -1.09
C ILE A 139 -2.30 -4.31 -1.04
N ARG A 140 -2.62 -3.83 0.15
CA ARG A 140 -2.84 -2.42 0.47
C ARG A 140 -1.98 -2.07 1.67
N VAL A 141 -1.21 -1.00 1.58
CA VAL A 141 -0.31 -0.57 2.65
C VAL A 141 -0.53 0.92 2.89
N GLU A 142 -0.71 1.30 4.15
CA GLU A 142 -0.75 2.69 4.58
C GLU A 142 0.67 3.13 4.95
N SER A 143 1.05 4.35 4.57
CA SER A 143 2.40 4.84 4.82
C SER A 143 2.60 5.28 6.28
N GLY A 144 3.80 5.00 6.82
CA GLY A 144 4.24 5.62 8.07
C GLY A 144 4.00 4.83 9.35
N GLU A 145 4.05 3.50 9.29
CA GLU A 145 4.04 2.68 10.50
C GLU A 145 5.24 3.03 11.41
N LEU A 146 4.97 3.74 12.52
CA LEU A 146 5.97 4.33 13.42
C LEU A 146 6.99 3.34 14.01
N LYS A 147 6.63 2.06 14.09
CA LYS A 147 7.48 0.97 14.62
C LYS A 147 7.96 -0.01 13.54
N GLY A 148 7.72 0.30 12.27
CA GLY A 148 8.14 -0.53 11.15
C GLY A 148 9.67 -0.53 10.96
N PRO A 149 10.22 -1.50 10.23
CA PRO A 149 11.66 -1.56 9.96
C PRO A 149 12.15 -0.41 9.06
N LEU A 150 11.22 0.30 8.40
CA LEU A 150 11.48 1.49 7.59
C LEU A 150 11.33 2.81 8.35
N SER A 151 11.16 2.77 9.69
CA SER A 151 10.93 3.95 10.52
C SER A 151 11.98 5.05 10.34
N HIS A 152 13.25 4.69 10.14
CA HIS A 152 14.32 5.65 9.89
C HIS A 152 14.15 6.40 8.55
N LEU A 153 13.91 5.67 7.44
CA LEU A 153 13.66 6.26 6.12
C LEU A 153 12.37 7.08 6.10
N TYR A 154 11.33 6.60 6.78
CA TYR A 154 10.07 7.34 6.89
C TYR A 154 10.25 8.65 7.67
N ARG A 155 11.06 8.64 8.74
CA ARG A 155 11.39 9.87 9.49
C ARG A 155 12.12 10.88 8.62
N GLU A 156 13.11 10.44 7.84
CA GLU A 156 13.82 11.32 6.90
C GLU A 156 12.88 11.87 5.82
N LEU A 157 12.00 11.04 5.27
CA LEU A 157 10.97 11.49 4.32
C LEU A 157 10.02 12.50 4.96
N LYS A 158 9.58 12.28 6.20
CA LYS A 158 8.72 13.21 6.94
C LYS A 158 9.41 14.56 7.12
N PHE A 159 10.70 14.57 7.46
CA PHE A 159 11.48 15.79 7.55
C PHE A 159 11.63 16.49 6.20
N LEU A 160 11.86 15.73 5.12
CA LEU A 160 11.88 16.26 3.75
C LEU A 160 10.56 16.96 3.38
N LEU A 161 9.42 16.33 3.72
CA LEU A 161 8.09 16.89 3.47
C LEU A 161 7.88 18.19 4.26
N VAL A 162 8.32 18.26 5.52
CA VAL A 162 8.29 19.49 6.34
C VAL A 162 9.08 20.62 5.67
N LEU A 163 10.27 20.34 5.13
CA LEU A 163 11.06 21.35 4.42
C LEU A 163 10.36 21.82 3.12
N ALA A 164 9.79 20.89 2.37
CA ALA A 164 9.05 21.19 1.13
C ALA A 164 7.81 22.04 1.40
N ASP A 165 7.03 21.72 2.43
CA ASP A 165 5.88 22.52 2.85
C ASP A 165 6.31 23.88 3.41
N GLY A 166 7.43 23.95 4.13
CA GLY A 166 8.05 25.19 4.58
C GLY A 166 8.41 26.12 3.42
N LEU A 167 8.99 25.61 2.34
CA LEU A 167 9.25 26.38 1.12
C LEU A 167 7.97 26.87 0.43
N ARG A 168 6.93 26.03 0.41
CA ARG A 168 5.67 26.34 -0.26
C ARG A 168 4.82 27.36 0.51
N THR A 169 4.81 27.28 1.84
CA THR A 169 3.92 28.08 2.71
C THR A 169 4.64 29.24 3.40
N GLY A 170 5.97 29.21 3.47
CA GLY A 170 6.77 30.12 4.29
C GLY A 170 6.77 29.80 5.79
N VAL A 171 6.10 28.72 6.22
CA VAL A 171 6.00 28.31 7.62
C VAL A 171 6.47 26.85 7.75
N THR A 172 7.51 26.62 8.53
CA THR A 172 8.06 25.28 8.78
C THR A 172 7.69 24.81 10.19
N GLU A 173 6.98 23.69 10.26
CA GLU A 173 6.71 22.99 11.52
C GLU A 173 7.84 22.02 11.84
N TRP A 174 8.81 22.45 12.64
CA TRP A 174 9.99 21.66 12.95
C TRP A 174 9.64 20.42 13.79
N PRO A 175 10.11 19.22 13.41
CA PRO A 175 9.85 18.01 14.16
C PRO A 175 10.62 17.98 15.49
N GLU A 176 10.11 17.21 16.45
CA GLU A 176 10.80 16.94 17.71
C GLU A 176 12.08 16.11 17.46
N THR A 177 13.18 16.52 18.10
CA THR A 177 14.47 15.83 18.00
C THR A 177 14.57 14.68 18.99
N LEU A 178 15.15 13.57 18.52
CA LEU A 178 15.50 12.43 19.38
C LEU A 178 16.97 12.49 19.84
N GLU A 179 17.74 13.42 19.26
CA GLU A 179 19.14 13.64 19.61
C GLU A 179 19.28 14.54 20.84
N ALA A 180 20.21 14.19 21.72
CA ALA A 180 20.55 15.01 22.88
C ALA A 180 21.44 16.22 22.51
N LYS A 181 22.20 16.11 21.40
CA LYS A 181 23.06 17.17 20.86
C LYS A 181 22.27 18.03 19.88
N SER A 182 22.57 19.33 19.85
CA SER A 182 22.00 20.25 18.86
C SER A 182 22.54 19.99 17.46
N ALA A 183 21.80 20.40 16.41
CA ALA A 183 22.27 20.32 15.03
C ALA A 183 23.64 20.98 14.84
N VAL A 184 23.86 22.13 15.49
CA VAL A 184 25.11 22.90 15.36
C VAL A 184 26.29 22.12 15.94
N GLU A 185 26.10 21.48 17.11
CA GLU A 185 27.13 20.63 17.71
C GLU A 185 27.44 19.42 16.83
N LEU A 186 26.42 18.76 16.27
CA LEU A 186 26.57 17.61 15.38
C LEU A 186 27.34 17.97 14.10
N VAL A 187 27.04 19.14 13.51
CA VAL A 187 27.74 19.63 12.31
C VAL A 187 29.17 20.06 12.63
N GLN A 188 29.39 20.73 13.77
CA GLN A 188 30.74 21.13 14.19
C GLN A 188 31.62 19.92 14.48
N GLU A 189 31.10 18.91 15.18
CA GLU A 189 31.80 17.64 15.43
C GLU A 189 32.18 16.95 14.12
N PHE A 190 31.23 16.87 13.19
CA PHE A 190 31.46 16.31 11.86
C PHE A 190 32.58 17.04 11.09
N LEU A 191 32.56 18.37 11.06
CA LEU A 191 33.61 19.17 10.40
C LEU A 191 34.97 18.97 11.05
N ASN A 192 35.03 18.91 12.39
CA ASN A 192 36.27 18.68 13.12
C ASN A 192 36.85 17.29 12.84
N ASP A 193 36.01 16.27 12.69
CA ASP A 193 36.47 14.91 12.40
C ASP A 193 37.01 14.79 10.97
N LEU A 194 36.45 15.51 10.01
CA LEU A 194 37.01 15.61 8.65
C LEU A 194 38.39 16.26 8.65
N GLN A 195 38.58 17.34 9.43
CA GLN A 195 39.88 17.99 9.58
C GLN A 195 40.94 17.03 10.14
N LYS A 196 40.59 16.25 11.17
CA LYS A 196 41.52 15.25 11.75
C LYS A 196 41.89 14.17 10.74
N LEU A 197 40.95 13.74 9.89
CA LEU A 197 41.21 12.73 8.87
C LEU A 197 42.17 13.25 7.78
N ASP A 198 42.04 14.52 7.40
CA ASP A 198 42.98 15.19 6.49
C ASP A 198 44.38 15.36 7.13
N GLU A 199 44.47 15.59 8.44
CA GLU A 199 45.74 15.66 9.19
C GLU A 199 46.43 14.29 9.37
N ILE A 200 45.67 13.18 9.40
CA ILE A 200 46.19 11.82 9.65
C ILE A 200 46.67 11.12 8.35
N GLY A 201 46.54 11.79 7.20
CA GLY A 201 46.89 11.28 5.85
C GLY A 201 48.34 10.84 5.60
N GLU A 202 49.24 10.85 6.61
CA GLU A 202 50.61 10.33 6.49
C GLU A 202 50.97 9.13 7.39
N SER A 203 50.05 8.51 8.16
CA SER A 203 50.44 7.30 8.88
C SER A 203 49.37 6.23 9.13
N THR A 204 49.65 5.08 8.52
CA THR A 204 49.35 3.70 8.96
C THR A 204 47.93 3.16 8.89
N LYS A 205 47.79 2.21 7.96
CA LYS A 205 46.91 1.04 7.99
C LYS A 205 46.81 0.45 9.40
N LYS A 206 45.58 0.22 9.89
CA LYS A 206 45.29 -0.90 10.79
C LYS A 206 43.81 -1.27 10.83
N ASP A 207 43.57 -2.47 10.29
CA ASP A 207 42.70 -3.54 10.77
C ASP A 207 41.27 -3.19 11.24
N THR A 208 40.31 -3.39 10.33
CA THR A 208 38.90 -3.60 10.68
C THR A 208 38.73 -5.06 11.12
N GLU A 209 38.56 -5.30 12.42
CA GLU A 209 38.08 -6.58 12.92
C GLU A 209 36.58 -6.72 12.62
N GLU A 210 36.24 -7.66 11.73
CA GLU A 210 34.86 -8.12 11.51
C GLU A 210 34.40 -8.95 12.71
N VAL A 211 33.55 -8.35 13.55
CA VAL A 211 32.81 -9.09 14.59
C VAL A 211 31.65 -9.82 13.90
N LYS A 212 31.81 -11.14 13.74
CA LYS A 212 30.72 -12.06 13.37
C LYS A 212 29.66 -12.08 14.46
N HIS A 213 28.47 -11.56 14.16
CA HIS A 213 27.26 -11.91 14.91
C HIS A 213 26.48 -12.97 14.14
N ASP A 214 26.41 -14.14 14.77
CA ASP A 214 25.63 -15.29 14.33
C ASP A 214 24.18 -15.07 14.78
N SER A 215 23.26 -14.83 13.84
CA SER A 215 21.86 -14.63 14.17
C SER A 215 20.90 -15.17 13.10
N THR A 216 19.81 -15.69 13.63
CA THR A 216 18.79 -16.51 12.95
C THR A 216 18.13 -15.80 11.76
N ALA A 217 17.50 -16.56 10.86
CA ALA A 217 16.92 -16.16 9.56
C ALA A 217 16.03 -14.87 9.52
N VAL A 218 15.61 -14.33 10.66
CA VAL A 218 14.96 -13.02 10.78
C VAL A 218 15.95 -11.87 10.52
N ASP A 219 17.22 -11.99 10.94
CA ASP A 219 18.25 -10.96 10.79
C ASP A 219 18.67 -10.77 9.33
N ARG A 220 18.67 -11.82 8.50
CA ARG A 220 18.89 -11.67 7.05
C ARG A 220 17.81 -10.85 6.33
N SER A 221 16.60 -10.78 6.89
CA SER A 221 15.53 -9.95 6.31
C SER A 221 15.69 -8.47 6.71
N LEU A 222 16.36 -8.19 7.84
CA LEU A 222 16.66 -6.85 8.34
C LEU A 222 18.00 -6.31 7.82
N GLU A 223 18.99 -7.18 7.56
CA GLU A 223 20.26 -6.83 6.90
C GLU A 223 20.06 -6.21 5.50
N LEU A 224 18.98 -6.58 4.80
CA LEU A 224 18.65 -6.04 3.47
C LEU A 224 18.00 -4.65 3.52
N LEU A 225 17.63 -4.19 4.71
CA LEU A 225 17.19 -2.83 5.02
C LEU A 225 18.31 -2.01 5.67
N ALA A 226 19.54 -2.55 5.70
CA ALA A 226 20.70 -1.83 6.21
C ALA A 226 20.88 -0.53 5.43
N ALA A 227 21.03 0.57 6.18
CA ALA A 227 21.27 1.88 5.62
C ALA A 227 22.53 1.86 4.74
N ARG A 228 22.48 2.60 3.63
CA ARG A 228 23.64 2.80 2.75
C ARG A 228 24.81 3.36 3.56
N GLY A 229 25.94 2.65 3.56
CA GLY A 229 27.14 3.00 4.34
C GLY A 229 28.11 3.94 3.63
N ASP A 230 28.08 3.98 2.30
CA ASP A 230 28.85 4.88 1.45
C ASP A 230 28.12 6.22 1.28
N LEU A 231 28.13 7.02 2.34
CA LEU A 231 27.56 8.38 2.32
C LEU A 231 28.66 9.41 2.02
N ASP A 232 28.43 10.28 1.05
CA ASP A 232 29.29 11.43 0.80
C ASP A 232 29.11 12.55 1.84
N PHE A 233 29.89 13.62 1.68
CA PHE A 233 29.83 14.76 2.59
C PHE A 233 28.44 15.38 2.74
N ALA A 234 27.72 15.58 1.62
CA ALA A 234 26.40 16.20 1.65
C ALA A 234 25.37 15.26 2.31
N GLU A 235 25.47 13.97 2.04
CA GLU A 235 24.60 12.94 2.62
C GLU A 235 24.81 12.78 4.12
N GLN A 236 26.08 12.80 4.58
CA GLN A 236 26.41 12.80 6.00
C GLN A 236 25.90 14.07 6.70
N LEU A 237 26.05 15.23 6.04
CA LEU A 237 25.51 16.50 6.54
C LEU A 237 23.98 16.43 6.71
N TRP A 238 23.26 15.85 5.74
CA TRP A 238 21.83 15.60 5.86
C TRP A 238 21.49 14.71 7.05
N CYS A 239 22.20 13.60 7.26
CA CYS A 239 21.94 12.72 8.40
C CYS A 239 22.11 13.44 9.76
N ARG A 240 23.09 14.35 9.88
CA ARG A 240 23.29 15.15 11.10
C ARG A 240 22.20 16.22 11.27
N MET A 241 21.89 16.95 10.20
CA MET A 241 20.94 18.05 10.24
C MET A 241 19.49 17.57 10.39
N SER A 242 19.09 16.50 9.69
CA SER A 242 17.74 15.93 9.80
C SER A 242 17.42 15.35 11.17
N ALA A 243 18.45 14.98 11.96
CA ALA A 243 18.28 14.45 13.30
C ALA A 243 18.21 15.54 14.39
N GLY A 244 18.80 16.72 14.15
CA GLY A 244 19.01 17.74 15.20
C GLY A 244 18.42 19.12 14.92
N VAL A 245 17.97 19.43 13.69
CA VAL A 245 17.46 20.77 13.36
C VAL A 245 16.07 20.98 13.94
N THR A 246 15.92 22.04 14.73
CA THR A 246 14.66 22.45 15.39
C THR A 246 14.20 23.85 15.00
N SER A 247 15.02 24.60 14.27
CA SER A 247 14.71 25.98 13.89
C SER A 247 15.37 26.40 12.59
N TYR A 248 14.84 27.47 11.97
CA TYR A 248 15.48 28.12 10.82
C TYR A 248 16.89 28.65 11.16
N GLN A 249 17.11 29.09 12.41
CA GLN A 249 18.42 29.60 12.83
C GLN A 249 19.47 28.49 12.90
N ASP A 250 19.06 27.25 13.23
CA ASP A 250 19.95 26.10 13.17
C ASP A 250 20.45 25.88 11.74
N LEU A 251 19.56 25.99 10.73
CA LEU A 251 19.95 25.88 9.33
C LEU A 251 20.98 26.94 8.95
N VAL A 252 20.69 28.20 9.25
CA VAL A 252 21.59 29.33 8.94
C VAL A 252 22.94 29.13 9.60
N THR A 253 22.96 28.71 10.87
CA THR A 253 24.19 28.50 11.63
C THR A 253 24.99 27.32 11.08
N CYS A 254 24.36 26.18 10.86
CA CYS A 254 25.00 24.99 10.28
C CYS A 254 25.59 25.26 8.89
N PHE A 255 24.83 25.88 7.99
CA PHE A 255 25.36 26.22 6.66
C PHE A 255 26.43 27.31 6.73
N SER A 256 26.35 28.25 7.66
CA SER A 256 27.42 29.24 7.87
C SER A 256 28.73 28.57 8.27
N LEU A 257 28.69 27.59 9.18
CA LEU A 257 29.88 26.82 9.57
C LEU A 257 30.47 26.07 8.38
N VAL A 258 29.64 25.35 7.63
CA VAL A 258 30.07 24.59 6.43
C VAL A 258 30.71 25.51 5.39
N ILE A 259 30.05 26.63 5.04
CA ILE A 259 30.56 27.58 4.05
C ILE A 259 31.86 28.23 4.52
N GLN A 260 31.98 28.57 5.80
CA GLN A 260 33.22 29.12 6.36
C GLN A 260 34.37 28.12 6.31
N SER A 261 34.13 26.85 6.64
CA SER A 261 35.14 25.80 6.55
C SER A 261 35.60 25.56 5.10
N LEU A 262 34.68 25.60 4.13
CA LEU A 262 35.01 25.53 2.70
C LEU A 262 35.83 26.76 2.25
N GLN A 263 35.40 27.97 2.62
CA GLN A 263 36.10 29.22 2.27
C GLN A 263 37.53 29.29 2.82
N ARG A 264 37.76 28.75 4.02
CA ARG A 264 39.09 28.69 4.62
C ARG A 264 39.97 27.59 4.01
N GLY A 265 39.37 26.65 3.27
CA GLY A 265 40.04 25.45 2.78
C GLY A 265 40.38 24.47 3.90
N ASP A 266 39.68 24.55 5.04
CA ASP A 266 39.94 23.69 6.20
C ASP A 266 39.55 22.22 5.95
N VAL A 267 38.68 21.98 4.96
CA VAL A 267 38.18 20.65 4.60
C VAL A 267 38.15 20.49 3.07
N GLN A 268 38.49 19.31 2.57
CA GLN A 268 38.32 18.93 1.17
C GLN A 268 37.32 17.78 1.01
N PRO A 269 36.03 18.04 1.23
CA PRO A 269 35.03 16.99 1.29
C PRO A 269 34.84 16.30 -0.05
N TRP A 270 34.58 15.00 -0.07
CA TRP A 270 34.26 14.26 -1.28
C TRP A 270 32.73 14.22 -1.53
N LEU A 271 32.33 14.23 -2.81
CA LEU A 271 30.94 14.18 -3.27
C LEU A 271 30.73 13.08 -4.33
N HIS A 272 29.58 12.41 -4.28
CA HIS A 272 29.15 11.56 -5.39
C HIS A 272 28.84 12.39 -6.63
N SER A 273 29.14 11.82 -7.81
CA SER A 273 28.84 12.44 -9.09
C SER A 273 27.33 12.60 -9.33
N GLY A 274 26.95 13.60 -10.13
CA GLY A 274 25.57 13.80 -10.60
C GLY A 274 24.65 14.58 -9.66
N SER A 275 25.16 15.08 -8.53
CA SER A 275 24.42 15.99 -7.65
C SER A 275 24.40 17.41 -8.26
N SER A 276 23.22 18.05 -8.28
CA SER A 276 23.02 19.41 -8.83
C SER A 276 22.62 20.42 -7.76
N SER A 277 22.79 20.06 -6.49
CA SER A 277 22.47 20.93 -5.36
C SER A 277 23.44 22.11 -5.27
N LEU A 278 22.96 23.22 -4.69
CA LEU A 278 23.80 24.40 -4.47
C LEU A 278 25.02 24.09 -3.59
N LEU A 279 24.90 23.16 -2.63
CA LEU A 279 26.03 22.73 -1.81
C LEU A 279 27.10 22.02 -2.65
N ALA A 280 26.70 21.19 -3.61
CA ALA A 280 27.65 20.52 -4.49
C ALA A 280 28.44 21.52 -5.34
N GLU A 281 27.77 22.55 -5.87
CA GLU A 281 28.43 23.63 -6.59
C GLU A 281 29.46 24.38 -5.72
N LEU A 282 29.14 24.62 -4.45
CA LEU A 282 30.05 25.30 -3.52
C LEU A 282 31.28 24.48 -3.18
N VAL A 283 31.10 23.17 -2.98
CA VAL A 283 32.23 22.26 -2.75
C VAL A 283 33.14 22.24 -3.98
N HIS A 284 32.58 22.18 -5.19
CA HIS A 284 33.37 22.26 -6.41
C HIS A 284 34.12 23.59 -6.56
N GLN A 285 33.48 24.72 -6.25
CA GLN A 285 34.13 26.04 -6.23
C GLN A 285 35.25 26.12 -5.20
N SER A 286 35.10 25.42 -4.06
CA SER A 286 36.08 25.35 -2.99
C SER A 286 37.40 24.74 -3.44
N TYR A 287 37.38 23.69 -4.27
CA TYR A 287 38.59 23.08 -4.81
C TYR A 287 39.40 24.04 -5.69
N HIS A 288 38.76 25.07 -6.23
CA HIS A 288 39.39 26.08 -7.07
C HIS A 288 39.70 27.38 -6.29
N GLY A 289 39.50 27.40 -4.97
CA GLY A 289 39.81 28.55 -4.11
C GLY A 289 38.90 29.76 -4.30
N ALA A 290 37.71 29.58 -4.90
CA ALA A 290 36.82 30.67 -5.29
C ALA A 290 35.38 30.42 -4.83
N VAL A 291 35.18 30.09 -3.55
CA VAL A 291 33.83 29.95 -2.98
C VAL A 291 33.13 31.32 -2.97
N GLY A 292 32.05 31.45 -3.74
CA GLY A 292 31.28 32.69 -3.80
C GLY A 292 30.72 33.10 -2.43
N ALA A 293 30.61 34.41 -2.18
CA ALA A 293 29.92 34.91 -1.00
C ALA A 293 28.41 34.68 -1.15
N ILE A 294 27.86 33.69 -0.42
CA ILE A 294 26.43 33.42 -0.38
C ILE A 294 25.80 34.15 0.80
N SER A 295 24.69 34.85 0.54
CA SER A 295 23.83 35.37 1.59
C SER A 295 22.77 34.32 1.96
N LEU A 296 22.90 33.72 3.15
CA LEU A 296 21.94 32.75 3.72
C LEU A 296 20.68 33.48 4.23
N SER A 297 19.89 34.03 3.31
CA SER A 297 18.66 34.78 3.61
C SER A 297 17.43 34.20 2.88
N GLY A 298 16.24 34.55 3.36
CA GLY A 298 14.98 34.11 2.79
C GLY A 298 14.77 32.59 2.91
N THR A 299 14.38 31.94 1.82
CA THR A 299 14.11 30.50 1.77
C THR A 299 15.35 29.66 1.42
N LEU A 300 16.48 30.30 1.14
CA LEU A 300 17.68 29.63 0.61
C LEU A 300 18.20 28.51 1.52
N PRO A 301 18.33 28.68 2.86
CA PRO A 301 18.82 27.59 3.72
C PRO A 301 17.90 26.36 3.71
N VAL A 302 16.58 26.58 3.63
CA VAL A 302 15.59 25.49 3.56
C VAL A 302 15.72 24.77 2.21
N GLN A 303 15.87 25.52 1.13
CA GLN A 303 16.08 24.96 -0.21
C GLN A 303 17.36 24.13 -0.28
N MET A 304 18.47 24.64 0.24
CA MET A 304 19.75 23.91 0.28
C MET A 304 19.61 22.57 0.99
N LEU A 305 18.98 22.54 2.17
CA LEU A 305 18.81 21.28 2.90
C LEU A 305 17.84 20.31 2.19
N LEU A 306 16.79 20.84 1.58
CA LEU A 306 15.82 20.05 0.82
C LEU A 306 16.46 19.38 -0.39
N GLU A 307 17.31 20.09 -1.14
CA GLU A 307 18.05 19.54 -2.28
C GLU A 307 18.97 18.39 -1.85
N ILE A 308 19.72 18.57 -0.75
CA ILE A 308 20.59 17.52 -0.20
C ILE A 308 19.77 16.29 0.21
N GLY A 309 18.65 16.50 0.91
CA GLY A 309 17.76 15.41 1.33
C GLY A 309 17.15 14.65 0.16
N LEU A 310 16.77 15.35 -0.91
CA LEU A 310 16.28 14.74 -2.15
C LEU A 310 17.35 13.85 -2.79
N ASP A 311 18.57 14.36 -2.94
CA ASP A 311 19.67 13.60 -3.55
C ASP A 311 20.00 12.35 -2.73
N LYS A 312 20.09 12.48 -1.39
CA LYS A 312 20.35 11.37 -0.47
C LYS A 312 19.26 10.31 -0.57
N LEU A 313 17.99 10.70 -0.41
CA LEU A 313 16.88 9.76 -0.39
C LEU A 313 16.69 9.06 -1.74
N LYS A 314 16.84 9.77 -2.87
CA LYS A 314 16.82 9.14 -4.20
C LYS A 314 17.89 8.06 -4.32
N LYS A 315 19.13 8.36 -3.90
CA LYS A 315 20.23 7.39 -3.94
C LYS A 315 19.98 6.19 -3.03
N ASP A 316 19.38 6.38 -1.87
CA ASP A 316 19.02 5.28 -0.98
C ASP A 316 17.97 4.35 -1.59
N TYR A 317 16.90 4.92 -2.16
CA TYR A 317 15.88 4.12 -2.84
C TYR A 317 16.48 3.40 -4.05
N VAL A 318 17.27 4.09 -4.89
CA VAL A 318 17.98 3.47 -6.02
C VAL A 318 18.86 2.33 -5.54
N SER A 319 19.70 2.55 -4.52
CA SER A 319 20.58 1.53 -3.96
C SER A 319 19.80 0.31 -3.49
N PHE A 320 18.68 0.51 -2.79
CA PHE A 320 17.80 -0.58 -2.39
C PHE A 320 17.25 -1.36 -3.59
N PHE A 321 16.60 -0.69 -4.54
CA PHE A 321 15.94 -1.36 -5.65
C PHE A 321 16.92 -2.08 -6.59
N LEU A 322 18.10 -1.49 -6.81
CA LEU A 322 19.16 -2.10 -7.62
C LEU A 322 19.85 -3.24 -6.84
N GLY A 323 20.19 -3.01 -5.57
CA GLY A 323 20.86 -3.99 -4.72
C GLY A 323 20.02 -5.22 -4.41
N GLN A 324 18.69 -5.08 -4.39
CA GLN A 324 17.75 -6.20 -4.29
C GLN A 324 17.36 -6.79 -5.64
N GLU A 325 17.92 -6.31 -6.76
CA GLU A 325 17.58 -6.72 -8.12
C GLU A 325 16.06 -6.59 -8.43
N LEU A 326 15.38 -5.61 -7.82
CA LEU A 326 13.94 -5.39 -7.95
C LEU A 326 13.61 -4.41 -9.09
N ALA A 327 14.56 -3.53 -9.46
CA ALA A 327 14.42 -2.63 -10.59
C ALA A 327 15.80 -2.25 -11.18
N SER A 328 15.79 -1.77 -12.42
CA SER A 328 16.95 -1.15 -13.06
C SER A 328 16.86 0.38 -12.93
N LEU A 329 17.96 1.08 -13.18
CA LEU A 329 17.96 2.55 -13.20
C LEU A 329 16.95 3.11 -14.21
N ASN A 330 16.78 2.44 -15.36
CA ASN A 330 15.80 2.84 -16.38
C ASN A 330 14.36 2.75 -15.86
N HIS A 331 14.04 1.74 -15.04
CA HIS A 331 12.71 1.64 -14.42
C HIS A 331 12.45 2.78 -13.44
N LEU A 332 13.51 3.27 -12.77
CA LEU A 332 13.43 4.30 -11.74
C LEU A 332 13.60 5.74 -12.27
N GLU A 333 13.97 5.92 -13.55
CA GLU A 333 14.29 7.21 -14.17
C GLU A 333 13.22 8.28 -13.90
N TYR A 334 11.94 7.92 -14.05
CA TYR A 334 10.82 8.82 -13.76
C TYR A 334 10.91 9.42 -12.34
N PHE A 335 11.25 8.60 -11.34
CA PHE A 335 11.24 9.02 -9.95
C PHE A 335 12.48 9.82 -9.54
N VAL A 336 13.61 9.58 -10.20
CA VAL A 336 14.91 10.18 -9.82
C VAL A 336 15.29 11.37 -10.67
N SER A 337 14.62 11.58 -11.82
CA SER A 337 14.94 12.64 -12.77
C SER A 337 15.02 14.03 -12.12
N PRO A 338 16.12 14.78 -12.31
CA PRO A 338 16.26 16.15 -11.80
C PRO A 338 15.51 17.18 -12.64
N SER A 339 14.92 16.78 -13.79
CA SER A 339 14.25 17.69 -14.71
C SER A 339 12.92 18.26 -14.19
N ALA A 340 12.33 17.62 -13.18
CA ALA A 340 11.11 18.08 -12.55
C ALA A 340 11.39 19.19 -11.53
N ASP A 341 10.39 20.01 -11.22
CA ASP A 341 10.49 20.98 -10.14
C ASP A 341 10.54 20.29 -8.76
N ILE A 342 11.08 21.00 -7.76
CA ILE A 342 11.29 20.46 -6.41
C ILE A 342 10.03 19.81 -5.82
N PRO A 343 8.82 20.42 -5.87
CA PRO A 343 7.61 19.79 -5.34
C PRO A 343 7.28 18.44 -5.98
N GLU A 344 7.43 18.32 -7.31
CA GLU A 344 7.21 17.06 -8.03
C GLU A 344 8.30 16.03 -7.71
N GLN A 345 9.56 16.46 -7.54
CA GLN A 345 10.62 15.55 -7.09
C GLN A 345 10.31 14.96 -5.70
N VAL A 346 9.83 15.79 -4.76
CA VAL A 346 9.40 15.34 -3.43
C VAL A 346 8.23 14.36 -3.54
N ALA A 347 7.23 14.66 -4.36
CA ALA A 347 6.08 13.78 -4.59
C ALA A 347 6.51 12.40 -5.15
N ARG A 348 7.49 12.38 -6.07
CA ARG A 348 8.05 11.15 -6.65
C ARG A 348 8.86 10.33 -5.65
N VAL A 349 9.64 10.98 -4.80
CA VAL A 349 10.36 10.30 -3.71
C VAL A 349 9.38 9.68 -2.71
N ARG A 350 8.26 10.37 -2.40
CA ARG A 350 7.19 9.81 -1.57
C ARG A 350 6.56 8.57 -2.21
N LYS A 351 6.34 8.57 -3.54
CA LYS A 351 5.88 7.38 -4.27
C LYS A 351 6.88 6.22 -4.15
N LEU A 352 8.18 6.46 -4.33
CA LEU A 352 9.21 5.42 -4.16
C LEU A 352 9.20 4.81 -2.76
N HIS A 353 9.04 5.66 -1.73
CA HIS A 353 8.93 5.19 -0.36
C HIS A 353 7.74 4.26 -0.17
N HIS A 354 6.58 4.62 -0.71
CA HIS A 354 5.40 3.77 -0.61
C HIS A 354 5.56 2.43 -1.35
N VAL A 355 6.23 2.42 -2.51
CA VAL A 355 6.61 1.17 -3.19
C VAL A 355 7.51 0.31 -2.30
N LEU A 356 8.47 0.92 -1.61
CA LEU A 356 9.34 0.22 -0.67
C LEU A 356 8.54 -0.39 0.49
N GLU A 357 7.62 0.38 1.11
CA GLU A 357 6.75 -0.11 2.18
C GLU A 357 5.91 -1.32 1.72
N ILE A 358 5.31 -1.25 0.53
CA ILE A 358 4.55 -2.36 -0.06
C ILE A 358 5.40 -3.64 -0.15
N LEU A 359 6.64 -3.52 -0.65
CA LEU A 359 7.54 -4.65 -0.84
C LEU A 359 8.02 -5.22 0.49
N VAL A 360 8.36 -4.36 1.44
CA VAL A 360 8.81 -4.78 2.78
C VAL A 360 7.67 -5.47 3.52
N SER A 361 6.45 -4.92 3.52
CA SER A 361 5.30 -5.57 4.14
C SER A 361 5.01 -6.94 3.53
N CYS A 362 5.08 -7.07 2.19
CA CYS A 362 4.93 -8.38 1.56
C CYS A 362 6.04 -9.36 1.96
N ARG A 363 7.29 -8.89 2.03
CA ARG A 363 8.42 -9.73 2.42
C ARG A 363 8.29 -10.23 3.87
N LEU A 364 7.83 -9.38 4.79
CA LEU A 364 7.65 -9.74 6.20
C LEU A 364 6.52 -10.75 6.41
N PHE A 365 5.36 -10.52 5.78
CA PHE A 365 4.14 -11.27 6.10
C PHE A 365 3.86 -12.46 5.16
N VAL A 366 4.33 -12.38 3.90
CA VAL A 366 4.08 -13.41 2.88
C VAL A 366 5.35 -14.21 2.57
N GLN A 367 6.54 -13.62 2.75
CA GLN A 367 7.83 -14.19 2.36
C GLN A 367 7.84 -14.79 0.94
N PRO A 368 7.38 -14.03 -0.07
CA PRO A 368 7.25 -14.58 -1.42
C PRO A 368 8.63 -14.76 -2.07
N GLN A 369 8.68 -15.60 -3.11
CA GLN A 369 9.88 -15.77 -3.92
C GLN A 369 10.29 -14.44 -4.59
N HIS A 370 11.59 -14.29 -4.88
CA HIS A 370 12.14 -13.07 -5.48
C HIS A 370 11.41 -12.66 -6.77
N GLU A 371 11.07 -13.60 -7.65
CA GLU A 371 10.32 -13.33 -8.89
C GLU A 371 8.98 -12.62 -8.65
N LEU A 372 8.31 -12.96 -7.54
CA LEU A 372 7.04 -12.33 -7.13
C LEU A 372 7.27 -10.93 -6.58
N LEU A 373 8.33 -10.71 -5.78
CA LEU A 373 8.72 -9.37 -5.31
C LEU A 373 9.11 -8.48 -6.48
N PHE A 374 9.87 -8.99 -7.45
CA PHE A 374 10.22 -8.27 -8.67
C PHE A 374 8.95 -7.87 -9.44
N SER A 375 8.04 -8.83 -9.67
CA SER A 375 6.77 -8.57 -10.37
C SER A 375 5.91 -7.53 -9.65
N LEU A 376 5.87 -7.57 -8.32
CA LEU A 376 5.18 -6.59 -7.50
C LEU A 376 5.83 -5.20 -7.62
N ALA A 377 7.17 -5.11 -7.53
CA ALA A 377 7.91 -3.86 -7.68
C ALA A 377 7.63 -3.21 -9.03
N GLN A 378 7.68 -4.00 -10.12
CA GLN A 378 7.39 -3.52 -11.47
C GLN A 378 5.93 -3.05 -11.62
N SER A 379 4.97 -3.76 -11.02
CA SER A 379 3.56 -3.35 -11.01
C SER A 379 3.37 -2.00 -10.31
N CYS A 380 3.97 -1.84 -9.12
CA CYS A 380 3.88 -0.60 -8.34
C CYS A 380 4.57 0.57 -9.04
N ILE A 381 5.78 0.37 -9.58
CA ILE A 381 6.53 1.36 -10.36
C ILE A 381 5.70 1.85 -11.54
N LYS A 382 5.14 0.92 -12.33
CA LYS A 382 4.33 1.26 -13.50
C LYS A 382 3.06 2.03 -13.11
N TYR A 383 2.41 1.64 -12.03
CA TYR A 383 1.23 2.33 -11.53
C TYR A 383 1.56 3.78 -11.13
N TYR A 384 2.59 4.00 -10.32
CA TYR A 384 2.93 5.33 -9.82
C TYR A 384 3.59 6.27 -10.84
N GLN A 385 4.07 5.75 -11.96
CA GLN A 385 4.44 6.57 -13.11
C GLN A 385 3.24 7.26 -13.76
N GLN A 386 2.04 6.68 -13.64
CA GLN A 386 0.84 7.13 -14.36
C GLN A 386 -0.25 7.68 -13.44
N ASN A 387 -0.17 7.39 -12.14
CA ASN A 387 -1.21 7.71 -11.17
C ASN A 387 -0.64 8.55 -10.01
N PRO A 388 -1.47 9.36 -9.34
CA PRO A 388 -1.08 10.01 -8.09
C PRO A 388 -0.80 8.97 -7.01
N LEU A 389 -0.23 9.40 -5.88
CA LEU A 389 -0.12 8.53 -4.71
C LEU A 389 -1.53 8.24 -4.17
N ASP A 390 -1.87 6.95 -4.07
CA ASP A 390 -3.15 6.46 -3.56
C ASP A 390 -2.90 5.25 -2.66
N GLU A 391 -2.88 5.50 -1.36
CA GLU A 391 -2.67 4.47 -0.33
C GLU A 391 -3.89 3.52 -0.20
N GLN A 392 -5.04 3.87 -0.81
CA GLN A 392 -6.22 3.01 -0.88
C GLN A 392 -6.17 2.04 -2.06
N HIS A 393 -5.25 2.24 -3.00
CA HIS A 393 -5.09 1.35 -4.14
C HIS A 393 -4.71 -0.06 -3.68
N VAL A 394 -5.39 -1.06 -4.25
CA VAL A 394 -5.13 -2.47 -3.96
C VAL A 394 -4.33 -3.09 -5.11
N PHE A 395 -3.05 -3.34 -4.87
CA PHE A 395 -2.20 -4.03 -5.83
C PHE A 395 -2.56 -5.52 -5.84
N GLN A 396 -2.89 -6.04 -7.03
CA GLN A 396 -3.16 -7.45 -7.25
C GLN A 396 -1.96 -8.14 -7.89
N LEU A 397 -1.39 -9.11 -7.20
CA LEU A 397 -0.29 -9.93 -7.70
C LEU A 397 -0.79 -11.37 -7.92
N PRO A 398 -0.92 -11.83 -9.18
CA PRO A 398 -1.24 -13.21 -9.47
C PRO A 398 -0.14 -14.14 -8.94
N VAL A 399 -0.54 -15.18 -8.20
CA VAL A 399 0.38 -16.16 -7.61
C VAL A 399 -0.07 -17.57 -7.93
N ARG A 400 0.90 -18.48 -8.09
CA ARG A 400 0.59 -19.91 -8.21
C ARG A 400 0.16 -20.44 -6.83
N PRO A 401 -0.95 -21.18 -6.71
CA PRO A 401 -1.38 -21.72 -5.41
C PRO A 401 -0.34 -22.64 -4.75
N THR A 402 0.57 -23.24 -5.52
CA THR A 402 1.68 -24.04 -5.01
C THR A 402 2.72 -23.21 -4.24
N ALA A 403 2.93 -21.95 -4.62
CA ALA A 403 3.90 -21.05 -4.00
C ALA A 403 3.38 -20.43 -2.68
N VAL A 404 2.06 -20.37 -2.51
CA VAL A 404 1.39 -19.80 -1.32
C VAL A 404 0.61 -20.85 -0.54
N ARG A 405 0.87 -22.14 -0.81
CA ARG A 405 0.15 -23.28 -0.26
C ARG A 405 0.05 -23.23 1.26
N ASP A 406 1.18 -22.97 1.90
CA ASP A 406 1.32 -23.03 3.35
C ASP A 406 0.55 -21.90 4.05
N LEU A 407 0.16 -20.85 3.31
CA LEU A 407 -0.62 -19.72 3.82
C LEU A 407 -2.12 -20.01 3.93
N TYR A 408 -2.65 -21.01 3.21
CA TYR A 408 -4.10 -21.24 3.16
C TYR A 408 -4.56 -22.67 3.39
N GLN A 409 -3.69 -23.68 3.25
CA GLN A 409 -4.12 -25.08 3.37
C GLN A 409 -4.60 -25.47 4.77
N SER A 410 -3.99 -24.90 5.82
CA SER A 410 -4.37 -25.12 7.22
C SER A 410 -5.13 -23.95 7.83
N ALA A 411 -5.29 -22.85 7.10
CA ALA A 411 -5.94 -21.65 7.58
C ALA A 411 -7.45 -21.69 7.35
N LYS A 412 -8.21 -21.05 8.24
CA LYS A 412 -9.64 -20.80 8.01
C LYS A 412 -9.78 -19.54 7.14
N PRO A 413 -10.55 -19.59 6.05
CA PRO A 413 -10.76 -18.41 5.22
C PRO A 413 -11.60 -17.38 5.99
N GLN A 414 -11.26 -16.10 5.79
CA GLN A 414 -12.07 -14.96 6.23
C GLN A 414 -13.41 -14.95 5.50
N THR A 415 -13.40 -15.27 4.21
CA THR A 415 -14.60 -15.41 3.39
C THR A 415 -14.48 -16.65 2.53
N TRP A 416 -15.49 -17.51 2.52
CA TRP A 416 -15.63 -18.61 1.59
C TRP A 416 -16.94 -18.47 0.82
N ARG A 417 -16.93 -18.69 -0.48
CA ARG A 417 -18.06 -18.44 -1.38
C ARG A 417 -18.14 -19.53 -2.44
N VAL A 418 -19.36 -20.01 -2.69
CA VAL A 418 -19.68 -20.81 -3.88
C VAL A 418 -20.70 -20.08 -4.74
N GLU A 419 -20.39 -19.94 -6.02
CA GLU A 419 -21.28 -19.43 -7.05
C GLU A 419 -21.77 -20.59 -7.92
N VAL A 420 -23.07 -20.85 -7.91
CA VAL A 420 -23.75 -21.76 -8.84
C VAL A 420 -24.29 -20.93 -10.00
N SER A 421 -23.89 -21.27 -11.22
CA SER A 421 -24.30 -20.56 -12.43
C SER A 421 -24.61 -21.54 -13.56
N SER A 422 -25.33 -21.04 -14.57
CA SER A 422 -25.54 -21.75 -15.83
C SER A 422 -24.80 -21.04 -16.96
N GLY A 423 -24.70 -21.66 -18.15
CA GLY A 423 -23.95 -21.10 -19.28
C GLY A 423 -24.26 -19.63 -19.63
N GLN A 424 -25.43 -19.12 -19.21
CA GLN A 424 -25.71 -17.69 -19.13
C GLN A 424 -25.11 -17.09 -17.83
N LYS A 425 -23.92 -16.48 -17.94
CA LYS A 425 -23.14 -15.90 -16.81
C LYS A 425 -23.91 -14.94 -15.88
N ARG A 426 -25.08 -14.43 -16.28
CA ARG A 426 -25.87 -13.46 -15.50
C ARG A 426 -26.77 -14.10 -14.44
N LEU A 427 -27.20 -15.35 -14.65
CA LEU A 427 -28.02 -16.09 -13.69
C LEU A 427 -27.11 -16.87 -12.74
N ARG A 428 -27.11 -16.44 -11.48
CA ARG A 428 -26.29 -17.06 -10.43
C ARG A 428 -27.02 -17.11 -9.10
N THR A 429 -26.74 -18.17 -8.35
CA THR A 429 -27.01 -18.28 -6.92
C THR A 429 -25.66 -18.30 -6.22
N VAL A 430 -25.45 -17.44 -5.23
CA VAL A 430 -24.20 -17.39 -4.47
C VAL A 430 -24.51 -17.70 -3.02
N TRP A 431 -23.77 -18.63 -2.42
CA TRP A 431 -23.71 -18.81 -0.99
C TRP A 431 -22.34 -18.36 -0.49
N GLN A 432 -22.30 -17.59 0.59
CA GLN A 432 -21.07 -17.06 1.17
C GLN A 432 -21.10 -17.20 2.69
N LEU A 433 -19.97 -17.59 3.26
CA LEU A 433 -19.68 -17.58 4.68
C LEU A 433 -18.57 -16.57 4.94
N SER A 434 -18.78 -15.64 5.87
CA SER A 434 -17.78 -14.64 6.26
C SER A 434 -17.62 -14.60 7.77
N ASP A 435 -16.43 -14.27 8.26
CA ASP A 435 -16.13 -14.08 9.69
C ASP A 435 -16.54 -12.69 10.24
N SER A 436 -16.98 -11.82 9.33
CA SER A 436 -17.33 -10.42 9.56
C SER A 436 -18.62 -10.09 8.80
N LEU A 437 -19.30 -9.03 9.23
CA LEU A 437 -20.54 -8.60 8.59
C LEU A 437 -20.26 -8.29 7.11
N PRO A 438 -20.94 -8.94 6.15
CA PRO A 438 -20.66 -8.73 4.73
C PRO A 438 -21.08 -7.34 4.23
N THR A 439 -21.78 -6.55 5.04
CA THR A 439 -22.32 -5.24 4.66
C THR A 439 -22.33 -4.25 5.82
N ASP A 440 -21.66 -3.12 5.68
CA ASP A 440 -21.48 -2.12 6.74
C ASP A 440 -22.80 -1.48 7.23
N HIS A 441 -23.83 -1.43 6.38
CA HIS A 441 -25.09 -0.75 6.69
C HIS A 441 -26.04 -1.55 7.60
N LEU A 442 -25.72 -2.80 7.93
CA LEU A 442 -26.46 -3.64 8.88
C LEU A 442 -25.97 -3.46 10.33
N GLY A 443 -25.29 -2.35 10.66
CA GLY A 443 -24.84 -1.97 12.01
C GLY A 443 -25.97 -1.91 13.07
N PRO A 444 -25.68 -1.53 14.32
CA PRO A 444 -26.15 -2.12 15.59
C PRO A 444 -27.63 -1.86 15.98
N HIS A 445 -28.56 -1.92 15.02
CA HIS A 445 -30.00 -1.88 15.27
C HIS A 445 -30.63 -3.27 15.49
N ARG A 446 -29.82 -4.34 15.59
CA ARG A 446 -30.29 -5.64 16.06
C ARG A 446 -29.91 -5.82 17.54
N PRO A 447 -30.89 -5.85 18.47
CA PRO A 447 -30.64 -6.04 19.90
C PRO A 447 -30.00 -7.40 20.26
N ASP A 448 -29.98 -8.37 19.34
CA ASP A 448 -29.37 -9.69 19.55
C ASP A 448 -27.85 -9.74 19.26
N LEU A 449 -27.24 -8.66 18.72
CA LEU A 449 -25.82 -8.61 18.38
C LEU A 449 -24.96 -7.78 19.37
N SER A 450 -25.61 -7.04 20.28
CA SER A 450 -24.93 -6.13 21.23
C SER A 450 -24.15 -6.85 22.34
N ASP A 451 -24.50 -8.09 22.67
CA ASP A 451 -23.84 -8.83 23.76
C ASP A 451 -22.58 -9.61 23.34
N VAL A 452 -22.25 -9.66 22.04
CA VAL A 452 -21.18 -10.55 21.51
C VAL A 452 -19.89 -9.79 21.15
N THR A 453 -19.91 -8.46 21.09
CA THR A 453 -18.75 -7.67 20.62
C THR A 453 -17.84 -7.12 21.72
N LEU A 454 -18.18 -7.29 23.00
CA LEU A 454 -17.46 -6.61 24.08
C LEU A 454 -16.42 -7.45 24.81
N ASN A 455 -16.34 -8.77 24.63
CA ASN A 455 -15.29 -9.60 25.23
C ASN A 455 -15.22 -10.96 24.52
N GLY A 456 -14.26 -11.15 23.60
CA GLY A 456 -14.08 -12.44 22.95
C GLY A 456 -12.65 -12.61 22.46
N SER A 457 -11.97 -13.60 23.03
CA SER A 457 -10.70 -14.13 22.52
C SER A 457 -10.79 -14.45 21.02
N LEU A 458 -9.64 -14.47 20.34
CA LEU A 458 -9.45 -14.68 18.90
C LEU A 458 -10.14 -15.95 18.33
N GLU A 459 -10.68 -16.83 19.17
CA GLU A 459 -11.12 -18.18 18.81
C GLU A 459 -12.61 -18.31 18.44
N ASP A 460 -13.48 -17.33 18.72
CA ASP A 460 -14.94 -17.54 18.62
C ASP A 460 -15.69 -16.43 17.84
N ARG A 461 -15.20 -16.08 16.64
CA ARG A 461 -15.94 -15.18 15.73
C ARG A 461 -17.19 -15.88 15.20
N THR A 462 -18.38 -15.30 15.42
CA THR A 462 -19.64 -15.79 14.85
C THR A 462 -19.63 -15.66 13.34
N PRO A 463 -19.85 -16.75 12.57
CA PRO A 463 -19.91 -16.67 11.12
C PRO A 463 -21.21 -16.01 10.63
N PHE A 464 -21.11 -15.31 9.50
CA PHE A 464 -22.22 -14.63 8.83
C PHE A 464 -22.50 -15.30 7.48
N PRO A 465 -23.39 -16.31 7.44
CA PRO A 465 -23.87 -16.86 6.18
C PRO A 465 -24.76 -15.86 5.44
N SER A 466 -24.49 -15.70 4.15
CA SER A 466 -25.29 -14.90 3.22
C SER A 466 -25.59 -15.67 1.95
N VAL A 467 -26.79 -15.43 1.40
CA VAL A 467 -27.25 -16.07 0.16
C VAL A 467 -27.74 -15.00 -0.79
N LEU A 468 -27.14 -14.95 -1.98
CA LEU A 468 -27.64 -14.20 -3.12
C LEU A 468 -28.42 -15.15 -4.03
N THR A 469 -29.67 -14.81 -4.30
CA THR A 469 -30.50 -15.47 -5.30
C THR A 469 -30.91 -14.46 -6.36
N CYS A 470 -31.18 -14.94 -7.57
CA CYS A 470 -31.70 -14.10 -8.63
C CYS A 470 -32.94 -14.73 -9.28
N SER A 471 -33.80 -13.89 -9.87
CA SER A 471 -34.95 -14.30 -10.67
C SER A 471 -34.99 -13.48 -11.95
N GLN A 472 -35.22 -14.12 -13.09
CA GLN A 472 -35.34 -13.43 -14.36
C GLN A 472 -36.81 -13.21 -14.70
N VAL A 473 -37.14 -11.97 -15.04
CA VAL A 473 -38.47 -11.57 -15.50
C VAL A 473 -38.33 -11.10 -16.94
N HIS A 474 -39.03 -11.78 -17.86
CA HIS A 474 -39.09 -11.37 -19.26
C HIS A 474 -40.22 -10.37 -19.46
N PHE A 475 -39.95 -9.32 -20.23
CA PHE A 475 -40.99 -8.44 -20.74
C PHE A 475 -41.54 -9.10 -22.01
N ARG A 476 -42.65 -9.82 -21.87
CA ARG A 476 -43.36 -10.49 -22.97
C ARG A 476 -44.38 -9.58 -23.61
#